data_AF-A0A3D5MLR9-F1
#
_entry.id   AF-A0A3D5MLR9-F1
#
_cell.length_a   1.000
_cell.length_b   1.000
_cell.length_c   1.000
_cell.angle_alpha   90.00
_cell.angle_beta   90.00
_cell.angle_gamma   90.00
#
_symmetry.space_group_name_H-M   'P 1'
#
loop_
_entity.id
_entity.type
_entity.pdbx_description
1 polymer ?
#
loop_
_entity_poly.entity_id
_entity_poly.type
_entity_poly.pdbx_seq_one_letter_code
_entity_poly.pdbx_strand_id
1 'polypeptide(L)'
;MSYTLVCHVDGASRGNPGPAGAGVVVYDRSGRERRTASVFLGETTNNAAEYAALREALKAAEEVCRQDGVSPGEVSLVIRTDSQLVSRQVSGEYRMRSEDLRPLLEAFRQAARAFRRVDVEHVPRRENRRSDELANQAIDRALGGGEGAAASRSRYSLLEHLECSRCGERADPAGPAGSCPSCDGPLFARYDLGSLAWPPRGGEPPAAGGRQALLGPEDGSMWRYHQLLPVTSPRHVVSLGEGRTPLVALPELERRLGLPRVWLKDEGQNPTATFKARGASAAVSKMVELGVKRCILPTAGNAGSAFAAYTARAGLEFTAVMPEDTPEAIRRECESYGAGVRVVPGLLPDAARLVREQARQGWY
;
A
#
# COMPACT_ATOMS: atom_id res chain seq x y z
N MET A 1 -14.34 41.29 -19.97
CA MET A 1 -14.53 39.82 -20.00
C MET A 1 -14.13 39.28 -18.64
N SER A 2 -14.91 38.41 -17.99
CA SER A 2 -14.46 37.77 -16.75
C SER A 2 -13.35 36.79 -17.08
N TYR A 3 -12.13 37.09 -16.66
CA TYR A 3 -10.99 36.20 -16.84
C TYR A 3 -11.13 35.04 -15.85
N THR A 4 -11.16 33.81 -16.33
CA THR A 4 -11.35 32.63 -15.47
C THR A 4 -10.26 31.61 -15.70
N LEU A 5 -9.71 31.13 -14.59
CA LEU A 5 -8.79 30.02 -14.56
C LEU A 5 -9.43 28.87 -13.79
N VAL A 6 -9.16 27.66 -14.25
CA VAL A 6 -9.56 26.43 -13.57
C VAL A 6 -8.28 25.73 -13.10
N CYS A 7 -8.13 25.55 -11.81
CA CYS A 7 -7.01 24.83 -11.23
C CYS A 7 -7.47 23.44 -10.82
N HIS A 8 -6.76 22.40 -11.23
CA HIS A 8 -6.86 21.08 -10.61
C HIS A 8 -5.72 20.94 -9.59
N VAL A 9 -6.01 20.42 -8.41
CA VAL A 9 -5.03 20.28 -7.33
C VAL A 9 -5.13 18.93 -6.65
N ASP A 10 -3.99 18.42 -6.21
CA ASP A 10 -3.92 17.25 -5.33
C ASP A 10 -2.74 17.37 -4.36
N GLY A 11 -2.86 16.70 -3.21
CA GLY A 11 -1.81 16.60 -2.21
C GLY A 11 -1.61 15.15 -1.81
N ALA A 12 -0.37 14.68 -1.89
CA ALA A 12 0.00 13.30 -1.56
C ALA A 12 1.03 13.26 -0.43
N SER A 13 1.01 12.21 0.38
CA SER A 13 2.06 11.92 1.36
C SER A 13 2.43 10.44 1.39
N ARG A 14 3.74 10.13 1.37
CA ARG A 14 4.27 8.76 1.43
C ARG A 14 4.52 8.32 2.86
N GLY A 15 3.50 7.71 3.46
CA GLY A 15 3.39 7.54 4.91
C GLY A 15 2.64 8.74 5.50
N ASN A 16 1.85 8.53 6.54
CA ASN A 16 0.97 9.57 7.08
C ASN A 16 1.19 9.72 8.60
N PRO A 17 2.11 10.59 9.07
CA PRO A 17 2.90 11.57 8.31
C PRO A 17 4.10 10.97 7.55
N GLY A 18 4.57 11.67 6.52
CA GLY A 18 5.70 11.26 5.68
C GLY A 18 6.04 12.29 4.59
N PRO A 19 7.02 12.03 3.71
CA PRO A 19 7.38 12.93 2.61
C PRO A 19 6.18 13.21 1.70
N ALA A 20 5.87 14.49 1.53
CA ALA A 20 4.65 14.94 0.90
C ALA A 20 4.89 15.92 -0.26
N GLY A 21 3.92 15.99 -1.17
CA GLY A 21 3.98 16.84 -2.34
C GLY A 21 2.61 17.40 -2.71
N ALA A 22 2.61 18.54 -3.38
CA ALA A 22 1.43 19.14 -3.98
C ALA A 22 1.59 19.20 -5.50
N GLY A 23 0.52 18.85 -6.21
CA GLY A 23 0.41 18.95 -7.65
C GLY A 23 -0.68 19.93 -8.04
N VAL A 24 -0.40 20.76 -9.03
CA VAL A 24 -1.31 21.79 -9.53
C VAL A 24 -1.25 21.84 -11.05
N VAL A 25 -2.42 21.91 -11.68
CA VAL A 25 -2.55 22.22 -13.11
C VAL A 25 -3.48 23.40 -13.29
N VAL A 26 -3.07 24.41 -14.03
CA VAL A 26 -3.87 25.60 -14.34
C VAL A 26 -4.32 25.53 -15.79
N TYR A 27 -5.62 25.61 -16.01
CA TYR A 27 -6.25 25.65 -17.33
C TYR A 27 -6.90 27.02 -17.58
N ASP A 28 -6.90 27.46 -18.84
CA ASP A 28 -7.76 28.56 -19.28
C ASP A 28 -9.19 28.05 -19.59
N ARG A 29 -10.12 28.97 -19.90
CA ARG A 29 -11.52 28.63 -20.23
C ARG A 29 -11.68 27.69 -21.42
N SER A 30 -10.68 27.59 -22.31
CA SER A 30 -10.74 26.68 -23.45
C SER A 30 -10.33 25.24 -23.09
N GLY A 31 -9.89 25.01 -21.84
CA GLY A 31 -9.34 23.73 -21.38
C GLY A 31 -7.86 23.55 -21.73
N ARG A 32 -7.18 24.58 -22.23
CA ARG A 32 -5.75 24.53 -22.52
C ARG A 32 -4.95 24.66 -21.23
N GLU A 33 -4.01 23.74 -21.03
CA GLU A 33 -3.06 23.79 -19.92
C GLU A 33 -2.14 25.02 -20.07
N ARG A 34 -2.15 25.88 -19.06
CA ARG A 34 -1.37 27.12 -19.00
C ARG A 34 -0.11 26.96 -18.17
N ARG A 35 -0.21 26.21 -17.06
CA ARG A 35 0.89 26.02 -16.12
C ARG A 35 0.68 24.76 -15.30
N THR A 36 1.79 24.14 -14.90
CA THR A 36 1.82 23.10 -13.88
C THR A 36 2.74 23.51 -12.73
N ALA A 37 2.46 23.00 -11.54
CA ALA A 37 3.37 23.05 -10.41
C ALA A 37 3.41 21.68 -9.74
N SER A 38 4.61 21.30 -9.32
CA SER A 38 4.89 20.07 -8.59
C SER A 38 5.87 20.46 -7.49
N VAL A 39 5.39 20.49 -6.25
CA VAL A 39 6.04 21.15 -5.10
C VAL A 39 6.22 20.17 -3.96
N PHE A 40 7.47 19.99 -3.50
CA PHE A 40 7.75 19.16 -2.34
C PHE A 40 7.46 19.93 -1.05
N LEU A 41 6.73 19.31 -0.13
CA LEU A 41 6.21 19.94 1.07
C LEU A 41 6.97 19.55 2.35
N GLY A 42 8.02 18.72 2.23
CA GLY A 42 8.70 18.14 3.39
C GLY A 42 7.91 16.97 3.98
N GLU A 43 8.06 16.72 5.28
CA GLU A 43 7.28 15.70 5.98
C GLU A 43 5.98 16.28 6.54
N THR A 44 4.84 15.76 6.08
CA THR A 44 3.53 16.14 6.60
C THR A 44 2.47 15.07 6.38
N THR A 45 1.26 15.29 6.88
CA THR A 45 0.12 14.40 6.69
C THR A 45 -0.51 14.58 5.32
N ASN A 46 -1.25 13.57 4.82
CA ASN A 46 -1.95 13.68 3.54
C ASN A 46 -2.92 14.86 3.52
N ASN A 47 -3.71 15.03 4.58
CA ASN A 47 -4.66 16.14 4.69
C ASN A 47 -3.94 17.50 4.64
N ALA A 48 -2.82 17.65 5.37
CA ALA A 48 -2.05 18.89 5.33
C ALA A 48 -1.46 19.15 3.93
N ALA A 49 -1.07 18.11 3.20
CA ALA A 49 -0.62 18.24 1.81
C ALA A 49 -1.75 18.72 0.88
N GLU A 50 -2.96 18.18 1.01
CA GLU A 50 -4.12 18.63 0.22
C GLU A 50 -4.44 20.11 0.49
N TYR A 51 -4.39 20.55 1.74
CA TYR A 51 -4.57 21.96 2.10
C TYR A 51 -3.45 22.86 1.56
N ALA A 52 -2.20 22.39 1.57
CA ALA A 52 -1.08 23.12 1.00
C ALA A 52 -1.23 23.27 -0.52
N ALA A 53 -1.76 22.25 -1.22
CA ALA A 53 -1.99 22.30 -2.66
C ALA A 53 -2.93 23.43 -3.09
N LEU A 54 -3.91 23.80 -2.24
CA LEU A 54 -4.78 24.96 -2.49
C LEU A 54 -3.98 26.27 -2.57
N ARG A 55 -2.97 26.45 -1.72
CA ARG A 55 -2.10 27.65 -1.76
C ARG A 55 -1.18 27.64 -2.97
N GLU A 56 -0.68 26.48 -3.34
CA GLU A 56 0.13 26.35 -4.56
C GLU A 56 -0.70 26.65 -5.82
N ALA A 57 -2.01 26.36 -5.83
CA ALA A 57 -2.90 26.81 -6.91
C ALA A 57 -3.01 28.34 -7.01
N LEU A 58 -3.14 29.04 -5.89
CA LEU A 58 -3.18 30.51 -5.91
C LEU A 58 -1.88 31.10 -6.48
N LYS A 59 -0.72 30.60 -6.03
CA LYS A 59 0.59 31.01 -6.57
C LYS A 59 0.74 30.68 -8.05
N ALA A 60 0.26 29.51 -8.48
CA ALA A 60 0.30 29.09 -9.87
C ALA A 60 -0.55 30.02 -10.75
N ALA A 61 -1.76 30.37 -10.28
CA ALA A 61 -2.66 31.28 -10.96
C ALA A 61 -2.11 32.72 -11.02
N GLU A 62 -1.48 33.23 -9.96
CA GLU A 62 -0.85 34.56 -9.95
C GLU A 62 0.23 34.70 -11.02
N GLU A 63 0.99 33.64 -11.29
CA GLU A 63 1.98 33.67 -12.37
C GLU A 63 1.31 33.71 -13.75
N VAL A 64 0.24 32.96 -13.95
CA VAL A 64 -0.53 33.03 -15.21
C VAL A 64 -1.08 34.44 -15.40
N CYS A 65 -1.57 35.07 -14.31
CA CYS A 65 -1.99 36.48 -14.33
C CYS A 65 -0.85 37.41 -14.75
N ARG A 66 0.35 37.22 -14.18
CA ARG A 66 1.55 38.01 -14.52
C ARG A 66 1.96 37.83 -15.98
N GLN A 67 1.93 36.60 -16.49
CA GLN A 67 2.24 36.28 -17.89
C GLN A 67 1.24 36.92 -18.86
N ASP A 68 -0.03 36.99 -18.47
CA ASP A 68 -1.10 37.55 -19.30
C ASP A 68 -1.32 39.06 -19.10
N GLY A 69 -0.59 39.68 -18.16
CA GLY A 69 -0.73 41.11 -17.84
C GLY A 69 -2.08 41.46 -17.20
N VAL A 70 -2.73 40.48 -16.55
CA VAL A 70 -4.05 40.65 -15.89
C VAL A 70 -3.84 40.76 -14.38
N SER A 71 -4.59 41.64 -13.71
CA SER A 71 -4.53 41.72 -12.26
C SER A 71 -5.28 40.54 -11.62
N PRO A 72 -4.73 39.85 -10.59
CA PRO A 72 -5.45 38.78 -9.88
C PRO A 72 -6.87 39.18 -9.44
N GLY A 73 -7.06 40.45 -9.06
CA GLY A 73 -8.37 41.00 -8.65
C GLY A 73 -9.43 41.02 -9.75
N GLU A 74 -9.07 40.77 -11.01
CA GLU A 74 -9.97 40.64 -12.15
C GLU A 74 -10.31 39.19 -12.48
N VAL A 75 -9.59 38.23 -11.88
CA VAL A 75 -9.67 36.80 -12.17
C VAL A 75 -10.62 36.07 -11.22
N SER A 76 -11.51 35.27 -11.80
CA SER A 76 -12.29 34.27 -11.08
C SER A 76 -11.60 32.91 -11.17
N LEU A 77 -11.28 32.31 -10.04
CA LEU A 77 -10.56 31.04 -9.96
C LEU A 77 -11.51 29.93 -9.50
N VAL A 78 -11.50 28.80 -10.21
CA VAL A 78 -12.20 27.57 -9.77
C VAL A 78 -11.14 26.52 -9.46
N ILE A 79 -11.00 26.13 -8.20
CA ILE A 79 -10.09 25.09 -7.76
C ILE A 79 -10.86 23.78 -7.63
N ARG A 80 -10.40 22.74 -8.33
CA ARG A 80 -10.99 21.39 -8.36
C ARG A 80 -10.07 20.43 -7.62
N THR A 81 -10.63 19.71 -6.67
CA THR A 81 -9.94 18.69 -5.86
C THR A 81 -10.81 17.44 -5.78
N ASP A 82 -10.20 16.26 -5.69
CA ASP A 82 -10.90 15.01 -5.40
C ASP A 82 -11.10 14.75 -3.90
N SER A 83 -10.65 15.65 -3.03
CA SER A 83 -10.94 15.62 -1.60
C SER A 83 -12.26 16.35 -1.26
N GLN A 84 -13.33 15.57 -1.07
CA GLN A 84 -14.62 16.11 -0.60
C GLN A 84 -14.51 16.82 0.75
N LEU A 85 -13.61 16.35 1.61
CA LEU A 85 -13.39 16.94 2.93
C LEU A 85 -12.88 18.37 2.78
N VAL A 86 -11.83 18.56 1.96
CA VAL A 86 -11.22 19.86 1.72
C VAL A 86 -12.22 20.81 1.07
N SER A 87 -12.93 20.39 0.02
CA SER A 87 -13.91 21.27 -0.65
C SER A 87 -15.01 21.74 0.30
N ARG A 88 -15.58 20.85 1.13
CA ARG A 88 -16.65 21.18 2.10
C ARG A 88 -16.17 22.00 3.28
N GLN A 89 -14.93 21.82 3.72
CA GLN A 89 -14.36 22.62 4.81
C GLN A 89 -13.98 24.03 4.34
N VAL A 90 -13.52 24.16 3.10
CA VAL A 90 -13.25 25.47 2.49
C VAL A 90 -14.54 26.24 2.27
N SER A 91 -15.59 25.60 1.73
CA SER A 91 -16.92 26.21 1.51
C SER A 91 -17.63 26.62 2.80
N GLY A 92 -17.18 26.11 3.95
CA GLY A 92 -17.74 26.40 5.26
C GLY A 92 -18.93 25.50 5.64
N GLU A 93 -19.30 24.55 4.79
CA GLU A 93 -20.30 23.52 5.11
C GLU A 93 -19.85 22.68 6.30
N TYR A 94 -18.55 22.34 6.37
CA TYR A 94 -17.99 21.48 7.40
C TYR A 94 -17.05 22.28 8.32
N ARG A 95 -17.25 22.15 9.64
CA ARG A 95 -16.39 22.82 10.63
C ARG A 95 -15.04 22.09 10.76
N MET A 96 -13.95 22.80 10.52
CA MET A 96 -12.60 22.29 10.78
C MET A 96 -12.34 22.20 12.30
N ARG A 97 -12.12 20.97 12.78
CA ARG A 97 -11.83 20.69 14.20
C ARG A 97 -10.33 20.55 14.49
N SER A 98 -9.53 20.14 13.50
CA SER A 98 -8.07 20.00 13.65
C SER A 98 -7.42 21.36 13.87
N GLU A 99 -6.60 21.46 14.91
CA GLU A 99 -5.81 22.66 15.21
C GLU A 99 -4.66 22.83 14.22
N ASP A 100 -4.08 21.73 13.73
CA ASP A 100 -2.95 21.74 12.78
C ASP A 100 -3.33 22.22 11.37
N LEU A 101 -4.57 21.95 10.94
CA LEU A 101 -5.05 22.35 9.60
C LEU A 101 -5.60 23.78 9.57
N ARG A 102 -5.98 24.34 10.72
CA ARG A 102 -6.59 25.68 10.83
C ARG A 102 -5.68 26.78 10.26
N PRO A 103 -4.37 26.81 10.57
CA PRO A 103 -3.45 27.79 9.97
C PRO A 103 -3.35 27.68 8.44
N LEU A 104 -3.42 26.46 7.89
CA LEU A 104 -3.34 26.25 6.43
C LEU A 104 -4.59 26.80 5.72
N LEU A 105 -5.77 26.53 6.27
CA LEU A 105 -7.03 27.07 5.75
C LEU A 105 -7.09 28.60 5.87
N GLU A 106 -6.65 29.16 6.99
CA GLU A 106 -6.60 30.62 7.18
C GLU A 106 -5.64 31.29 6.20
N ALA A 107 -4.44 30.73 6.02
CA ALA A 107 -3.46 31.22 5.04
C ALA A 107 -4.00 31.14 3.60
N PHE A 108 -4.72 30.06 3.24
CA PHE A 108 -5.41 29.96 1.96
C PHE A 108 -6.48 31.05 1.79
N ARG A 109 -7.36 31.21 2.77
CA ARG A 109 -8.44 32.22 2.73
C ARG A 109 -7.91 33.64 2.63
N GLN A 110 -6.81 33.94 3.32
CA GLN A 110 -6.16 35.25 3.23
C GLN A 110 -5.62 35.50 1.82
N ALA A 111 -4.89 34.54 1.25
CA ALA A 111 -4.33 34.66 -0.10
C ALA A 111 -5.43 34.70 -1.18
N ALA A 112 -6.53 33.96 -1.01
CA ALA A 112 -7.66 33.95 -1.94
C ALA A 112 -8.32 35.33 -2.13
N ARG A 113 -8.17 36.25 -1.18
CA ARG A 113 -8.69 37.63 -1.28
C ARG A 113 -8.03 38.47 -2.38
N ALA A 114 -6.87 38.05 -2.88
CA ALA A 114 -6.22 38.70 -4.02
C ALA A 114 -7.01 38.51 -5.33
N PHE A 115 -7.86 37.49 -5.41
CA PHE A 115 -8.64 37.17 -6.59
C PHE A 115 -10.06 37.74 -6.49
N ARG A 116 -10.68 38.00 -7.65
CA ARG A 116 -12.09 38.48 -7.72
C ARG A 116 -13.03 37.54 -6.98
N ARG A 117 -12.82 36.23 -7.19
CA ARG A 117 -13.60 35.14 -6.63
C ARG A 117 -12.78 33.86 -6.69
N VAL A 118 -12.80 33.07 -5.64
CA VAL A 118 -12.21 31.73 -5.61
C VAL A 118 -13.29 30.76 -5.14
N ASP A 119 -13.65 29.80 -5.99
CA ASP A 119 -14.54 28.69 -5.66
C ASP A 119 -13.72 27.41 -5.56
N VAL A 120 -14.07 26.52 -4.62
CA VAL A 120 -13.43 25.21 -4.49
C VAL A 120 -14.50 24.13 -4.64
N GLU A 121 -14.32 23.26 -5.63
CA GLU A 121 -15.28 22.24 -6.04
C GLU A 121 -14.67 20.84 -5.96
N HIS A 122 -15.51 19.86 -5.67
CA HIS A 122 -15.10 18.46 -5.72
C HIS A 122 -15.25 17.89 -7.14
N VAL A 123 -14.25 17.14 -7.60
CA VAL A 123 -14.32 16.35 -8.84
C VAL A 123 -13.97 14.87 -8.59
N PRO A 124 -14.50 13.93 -9.39
CA PRO A 124 -14.10 12.52 -9.29
C PRO A 124 -12.60 12.33 -9.54
N ARG A 125 -11.97 11.39 -8.80
CA ARG A 125 -10.52 11.10 -8.89
C ARG A 125 -10.00 10.85 -10.31
N ARG A 126 -10.81 10.21 -11.18
CA ARG A 126 -10.46 9.98 -12.60
C ARG A 126 -10.19 11.27 -13.39
N GLU A 127 -10.76 12.39 -12.95
CA GLU A 127 -10.65 13.73 -13.54
C GLU A 127 -9.52 14.56 -12.90
N ASN A 128 -8.89 14.07 -11.82
CA ASN A 128 -7.79 14.74 -11.12
C ASN A 128 -6.42 14.05 -11.26
N ARG A 129 -6.33 13.01 -12.12
CA ARG A 129 -5.11 12.20 -12.31
C ARG A 129 -3.83 13.01 -12.56
N ARG A 130 -3.94 14.10 -13.32
CA ARG A 130 -2.76 14.92 -13.67
C ARG A 130 -2.16 15.62 -12.44
N SER A 131 -2.99 16.09 -11.51
CA SER A 131 -2.53 16.74 -10.28
C SER A 131 -1.93 15.72 -9.32
N ASP A 132 -2.55 14.53 -9.21
CA ASP A 132 -2.02 13.39 -8.44
C ASP A 132 -0.63 12.96 -8.92
N GLU A 133 -0.45 12.84 -10.24
CA GLU A 133 0.85 12.58 -10.87
C GLU A 133 1.89 13.64 -10.48
N LEU A 134 1.54 14.93 -10.54
CA LEU A 134 2.44 16.04 -10.21
C LEU A 134 2.81 16.06 -8.71
N ALA A 135 1.88 15.73 -7.82
CA ALA A 135 2.13 15.65 -6.38
C ALA A 135 3.14 14.53 -6.08
N ASN A 136 2.94 13.36 -6.68
CA ASN A 136 3.85 12.23 -6.56
C ASN A 136 5.23 12.52 -7.17
N GLN A 137 5.28 13.17 -8.34
CA GLN A 137 6.53 13.61 -8.96
C GLN A 137 7.32 14.58 -8.06
N ALA A 138 6.63 15.40 -7.27
CA ALA A 138 7.30 16.32 -6.35
C ALA A 138 8.04 15.57 -5.25
N ILE A 139 7.37 14.57 -4.68
CA ILE A 139 7.94 13.67 -3.68
C ILE A 139 9.09 12.88 -4.28
N ASP A 140 8.90 12.31 -5.47
CA ASP A 140 9.94 11.58 -6.17
C ASP A 140 11.19 12.43 -6.39
N ARG A 141 11.05 13.62 -6.98
CA ARG A 141 12.18 14.52 -7.24
C ARG A 141 12.93 14.89 -5.97
N ALA A 142 12.23 15.24 -4.90
CA ALA A 142 12.86 15.61 -3.63
C ALA A 142 13.54 14.44 -2.92
N LEU A 143 13.01 13.22 -3.08
CA LEU A 143 13.61 12.00 -2.57
C LEU A 143 14.72 11.44 -3.48
N GLY A 144 15.11 12.17 -4.54
CA GLY A 144 16.23 11.86 -5.43
C GLY A 144 15.86 11.40 -6.84
N GLY A 145 14.62 11.57 -7.27
CA GLY A 145 14.08 11.18 -8.57
C GLY A 145 14.24 12.22 -9.69
N GLY A 146 15.45 12.74 -9.90
CA GLY A 146 15.79 13.49 -11.12
C GLY A 146 15.91 12.54 -12.31
N GLU A 147 15.30 12.91 -13.44
CA GLU A 147 15.43 12.24 -14.73
C GLU A 147 16.91 11.96 -15.04
N GLY A 148 17.33 10.69 -14.94
CA GLY A 148 18.72 10.26 -15.08
C GLY A 148 19.18 9.22 -14.05
N ALA A 149 18.44 9.01 -12.95
CA ALA A 149 18.82 8.07 -11.88
C ALA A 149 17.76 6.98 -11.63
N ALA A 150 17.26 6.32 -12.68
CA ALA A 150 16.48 5.08 -12.59
C ALA A 150 17.30 3.88 -12.04
N ALA A 151 18.46 4.12 -11.45
CA ALA A 151 19.25 3.14 -10.73
C ALA A 151 19.58 3.69 -9.33
N SER A 152 19.11 3.00 -8.29
CA SER A 152 19.66 3.06 -6.93
C SER A 152 19.00 4.00 -5.89
N ARG A 153 17.68 3.90 -5.72
CA ARG A 153 17.13 3.58 -4.39
C ARG A 153 16.18 2.40 -4.55
N SER A 154 16.68 1.19 -4.30
CA SER A 154 15.89 -0.03 -4.47
C SER A 154 14.64 0.08 -3.60
N ARG A 155 13.44 0.00 -4.21
CA ARG A 155 12.22 -0.27 -3.45
C ARG A 155 12.44 -1.57 -2.69
N TYR A 156 12.01 -1.63 -1.43
CA TYR A 156 12.12 -2.85 -0.63
C TYR A 156 11.22 -3.94 -1.22
N SER A 157 10.03 -3.60 -1.70
CA SER A 157 9.21 -4.51 -2.50
C SER A 157 8.93 -3.90 -3.87
N LEU A 158 8.85 -4.75 -4.89
CA LEU A 158 8.42 -4.40 -6.23
C LEU A 158 6.90 -4.52 -6.39
N LEU A 159 6.15 -4.72 -5.30
CA LEU A 159 4.70 -4.71 -5.32
C LEU A 159 4.18 -3.37 -5.87
N GLU A 160 3.41 -3.44 -6.94
CA GLU A 160 2.81 -2.26 -7.57
C GLU A 160 1.35 -2.10 -7.14
N HIS A 161 0.55 -3.14 -7.36
CA HIS A 161 -0.89 -3.09 -7.17
C HIS A 161 -1.48 -4.47 -6.92
N LEU A 162 -2.72 -4.49 -6.46
CA LEU A 162 -3.56 -5.69 -6.46
C LEU A 162 -4.44 -5.68 -7.70
N GLU A 163 -4.67 -6.84 -8.30
CA GLU A 163 -5.50 -6.98 -9.50
C GLU A 163 -6.46 -8.16 -9.35
N CYS A 164 -7.75 -7.93 -9.63
CA CYS A 164 -8.73 -9.01 -9.60
C CYS A 164 -8.49 -10.00 -10.73
N SER A 165 -8.37 -11.28 -10.40
CA SER A 165 -8.17 -12.35 -11.38
C SER A 165 -9.39 -12.61 -12.29
N ARG A 166 -10.56 -12.02 -11.97
CA ARG A 166 -11.80 -12.19 -12.74
C ARG A 166 -12.12 -11.00 -13.64
N CYS A 167 -12.10 -9.78 -13.10
CA CYS A 167 -12.51 -8.58 -13.84
C CYS A 167 -11.37 -7.59 -14.14
N GLY A 168 -10.16 -7.83 -13.64
CA GLY A 168 -9.01 -6.93 -13.85
C GLY A 168 -9.05 -5.63 -13.03
N GLU A 169 -10.04 -5.45 -12.15
CA GLU A 169 -10.12 -4.29 -11.25
C GLU A 169 -8.84 -4.17 -10.42
N ARG A 170 -8.33 -2.95 -10.30
CA ARG A 170 -7.10 -2.66 -9.56
C ARG A 170 -7.45 -2.14 -8.16
N ALA A 171 -6.70 -2.59 -7.17
CA ALA A 171 -6.80 -2.10 -5.80
C ALA A 171 -5.43 -1.70 -5.25
N ASP A 172 -5.44 -0.71 -4.37
CA ASP A 172 -4.23 -0.19 -3.73
C ASP A 172 -3.77 -1.16 -2.62
N PRO A 173 -2.51 -1.65 -2.68
CA PRO A 173 -1.97 -2.54 -1.66
C PRO A 173 -1.66 -1.82 -0.34
N ALA A 174 -1.75 -0.49 -0.25
CA ALA A 174 -1.55 0.28 0.96
C ALA A 174 -2.74 0.21 1.94
N GLY A 175 -3.90 -0.31 1.49
CA GLY A 175 -5.08 -0.51 2.32
C GLY A 175 -5.40 -1.98 2.60
N PRO A 176 -6.21 -2.28 3.64
CA PRO A 176 -6.88 -3.56 3.79
C PRO A 176 -7.64 -3.95 2.52
N ALA A 177 -7.27 -5.08 1.93
CA ALA A 177 -7.92 -5.59 0.73
C ALA A 177 -8.56 -6.94 1.04
N GLY A 178 -9.89 -6.98 0.94
CA GLY A 178 -10.67 -8.22 0.97
C GLY A 178 -10.78 -8.83 -0.42
N SER A 179 -11.97 -9.32 -0.75
CA SER A 179 -12.32 -9.67 -2.12
C SER A 179 -12.47 -8.41 -2.99
N CYS A 180 -12.45 -8.61 -4.32
CA CYS A 180 -12.64 -7.53 -5.28
C CYS A 180 -13.99 -6.81 -5.03
N PRO A 181 -14.01 -5.47 -4.90
CA PRO A 181 -15.23 -4.74 -4.61
C PRO A 181 -16.28 -4.83 -5.73
N SER A 182 -15.84 -5.10 -6.97
CA SER A 182 -16.71 -5.13 -8.15
C SER A 182 -17.36 -6.50 -8.40
N CYS A 183 -16.70 -7.61 -8.04
CA CYS A 183 -17.17 -8.96 -8.41
C CYS A 183 -16.89 -10.06 -7.35
N ASP A 184 -16.42 -9.69 -6.17
CA ASP A 184 -16.08 -10.61 -5.07
C ASP A 184 -15.00 -11.66 -5.44
N GLY A 185 -14.29 -11.46 -6.55
CA GLY A 185 -13.18 -12.31 -7.00
C GLY A 185 -11.89 -12.11 -6.18
N PRO A 186 -10.95 -13.07 -6.21
CA PRO A 186 -9.69 -12.93 -5.50
C PRO A 186 -8.79 -11.88 -6.17
N LEU A 187 -8.06 -11.15 -5.33
CA LEU A 187 -7.07 -10.16 -5.75
C LEU A 187 -5.66 -10.78 -5.76
N PHE A 188 -4.94 -10.61 -6.85
CA PHE A 188 -3.55 -11.05 -7.01
C PHE A 188 -2.61 -9.87 -6.82
N ALA A 189 -1.50 -10.10 -6.11
CA ALA A 189 -0.42 -9.14 -6.03
C ALA A 189 0.35 -9.08 -7.36
N ARG A 190 0.47 -7.88 -7.93
CA ARG A 190 1.23 -7.60 -9.17
C ARG A 190 2.51 -6.84 -8.84
N TYR A 191 3.60 -7.23 -9.49
CA TYR A 191 4.94 -6.74 -9.20
C TYR A 191 5.59 -6.17 -10.47
N ASP A 192 6.39 -5.11 -10.31
CA ASP A 192 7.25 -4.59 -11.37
C ASP A 192 8.43 -5.55 -11.58
N LEU A 193 8.27 -6.50 -12.48
CA LEU A 193 9.33 -7.45 -12.82
C LEU A 193 10.32 -6.89 -13.85
N GLY A 194 10.00 -5.77 -14.51
CA GLY A 194 10.84 -5.19 -15.56
C GLY A 194 12.19 -4.69 -15.05
N SER A 195 12.25 -4.36 -13.76
CA SER A 195 13.46 -3.96 -13.05
C SER A 195 14.33 -5.11 -12.53
N LEU A 196 13.85 -6.37 -12.63
CA LEU A 196 14.60 -7.54 -12.17
C LEU A 196 15.49 -8.12 -13.27
N ALA A 197 16.79 -8.15 -13.02
CA ALA A 197 17.72 -8.95 -13.80
C ALA A 197 17.55 -10.45 -13.46
N TRP A 198 16.80 -11.18 -14.30
CA TRP A 198 16.67 -12.63 -14.17
C TRP A 198 17.88 -13.34 -14.80
N PRO A 199 18.49 -14.35 -14.16
CA PRO A 199 19.53 -15.13 -14.81
C PRO A 199 18.94 -15.85 -16.04
N PRO A 200 19.61 -15.85 -17.21
CA PRO A 200 19.12 -16.60 -18.36
C PRO A 200 18.88 -18.07 -17.97
N ARG A 201 17.75 -18.63 -18.41
CA ARG A 201 17.44 -20.05 -18.17
C ARG A 201 18.59 -20.90 -18.75
N GLY A 202 19.32 -21.59 -17.88
CA GLY A 202 20.43 -22.47 -18.26
C GLY A 202 21.84 -21.87 -18.19
N GLY A 203 22.01 -20.62 -17.74
CA GLY A 203 23.34 -20.06 -17.47
C GLY A 203 23.89 -20.45 -16.10
N GLU A 204 25.22 -20.62 -16.00
CA GLU A 204 25.90 -20.74 -14.70
C GLU A 204 25.55 -19.55 -13.80
N PRO A 205 25.34 -19.76 -12.49
CA PRO A 205 25.15 -18.66 -11.57
C PRO A 205 26.38 -17.74 -11.63
N PRO A 206 26.21 -16.41 -11.83
CA PRO A 206 27.35 -15.50 -11.91
C PRO A 206 28.19 -15.58 -10.62
N ALA A 207 29.51 -15.53 -10.80
CA ALA A 207 30.49 -15.59 -9.73
C ALA A 207 30.14 -14.62 -8.59
N ALA A 208 30.37 -15.07 -7.35
CA ALA A 208 30.11 -14.32 -6.14
C ALA A 208 30.86 -12.97 -6.20
N GLY A 209 30.13 -11.89 -6.51
CA GLY A 209 30.71 -10.54 -6.60
C GLY A 209 30.07 -9.63 -7.66
N GLY A 210 29.42 -10.18 -8.70
CA GLY A 210 28.79 -9.38 -9.77
C GLY A 210 27.31 -9.07 -9.55
N ARG A 211 26.78 -9.39 -8.37
CA ARG A 211 25.35 -9.31 -8.06
C ARG A 211 24.99 -7.90 -7.61
N GLN A 212 24.14 -7.21 -8.36
CA GLN A 212 22.98 -6.62 -7.70
C GLN A 212 22.15 -7.82 -7.23
N ALA A 213 22.55 -8.37 -6.08
CA ALA A 213 21.88 -9.53 -5.53
C ALA A 213 20.42 -9.13 -5.32
N LEU A 214 19.55 -10.11 -5.25
CA LEU A 214 18.39 -10.01 -4.38
C LEU A 214 18.96 -9.72 -2.96
N LEU A 215 19.32 -8.46 -2.71
CA LEU A 215 19.97 -7.94 -1.50
C LEU A 215 18.86 -7.77 -0.47
N GLY A 216 18.25 -8.90 -0.10
CA GLY A 216 17.49 -8.97 1.13
C GLY A 216 18.42 -9.10 2.33
N PRO A 217 17.91 -8.83 3.53
CA PRO A 217 18.66 -9.06 4.76
C PRO A 217 19.26 -10.47 4.78
N GLU A 218 20.47 -10.61 5.30
CA GLU A 218 21.19 -11.89 5.40
C GLU A 218 20.56 -12.87 6.41
N ASP A 219 19.33 -12.61 6.85
CA ASP A 219 18.64 -13.27 7.98
C ASP A 219 18.26 -14.74 7.74
N GLY A 220 18.66 -15.32 6.61
CA GLY A 220 18.43 -16.73 6.29
C GLY A 220 16.96 -17.09 6.09
N SER A 221 16.05 -16.12 6.13
CA SER A 221 14.61 -16.37 5.97
C SER A 221 14.17 -16.30 4.50
N MET A 222 12.87 -16.40 4.27
CA MET A 222 12.25 -16.11 2.98
C MET A 222 12.34 -14.63 2.60
N TRP A 223 12.58 -13.72 3.54
CA TRP A 223 12.67 -12.27 3.29
C TRP A 223 13.90 -11.86 2.49
N ARG A 224 14.83 -12.79 2.23
CA ARG A 224 15.81 -12.66 1.14
C ARG A 224 15.18 -12.38 -0.23
N TYR A 225 13.89 -12.69 -0.39
CA TYR A 225 13.09 -12.41 -1.58
C TYR A 225 12.16 -11.21 -1.41
N HIS A 226 12.43 -10.30 -0.46
CA HIS A 226 11.57 -9.15 -0.11
C HIS A 226 11.04 -8.35 -1.30
N GLN A 227 11.83 -8.21 -2.37
CA GLN A 227 11.42 -7.56 -3.62
C GLN A 227 10.17 -8.19 -4.25
N LEU A 228 9.91 -9.47 -4.00
CA LEU A 228 8.77 -10.24 -4.48
C LEU A 228 7.77 -10.59 -3.35
N LEU A 229 7.84 -9.91 -2.22
CA LEU A 229 6.96 -10.10 -1.07
C LEU A 229 6.14 -8.83 -0.79
N PRO A 230 4.95 -8.93 -0.17
CA PRO A 230 3.95 -7.87 -0.24
C PRO A 230 4.12 -6.72 0.78
N VAL A 231 5.35 -6.51 1.28
CA VAL A 231 5.65 -5.53 2.33
C VAL A 231 6.64 -4.51 1.81
N THR A 232 6.33 -3.22 1.96
CA THR A 232 7.07 -2.11 1.33
C THR A 232 8.22 -1.58 2.17
N SER A 233 8.34 -2.02 3.43
CA SER A 233 9.41 -1.61 4.34
C SER A 233 9.88 -2.75 5.25
N PRO A 234 11.20 -2.92 5.46
CA PRO A 234 11.73 -3.98 6.32
C PRO A 234 11.28 -3.86 7.78
N ARG A 235 10.92 -2.66 8.25
CA ARG A 235 10.50 -2.43 9.64
C ARG A 235 9.19 -3.13 10.02
N HIS A 236 8.36 -3.51 9.03
CA HIS A 236 7.10 -4.21 9.26
C HIS A 236 7.25 -5.74 9.17
N VAL A 237 8.46 -6.24 8.87
CA VAL A 237 8.70 -7.67 8.72
C VAL A 237 8.62 -8.37 10.08
N VAL A 238 7.73 -9.36 10.13
CA VAL A 238 7.56 -10.30 11.21
C VAL A 238 8.03 -11.66 10.72
N SER A 239 9.21 -12.07 11.17
CA SER A 239 9.79 -13.36 10.82
C SER A 239 10.14 -14.16 12.07
N LEU A 240 10.05 -15.49 11.94
CA LEU A 240 10.61 -16.46 12.88
C LEU A 240 11.77 -17.25 12.24
N GLY A 241 12.27 -16.80 11.08
CA GLY A 241 13.33 -17.46 10.32
C GLY A 241 12.82 -18.49 9.30
N GLU A 242 11.53 -18.48 8.96
CA GLU A 242 10.95 -19.36 7.96
C GLU A 242 11.60 -19.20 6.59
N GLY A 243 11.76 -20.30 5.87
CA GLY A 243 12.51 -20.33 4.63
C GLY A 243 13.78 -21.14 4.71
N ARG A 244 14.55 -21.11 3.62
CA ARG A 244 15.81 -21.87 3.42
C ARG A 244 15.78 -23.34 3.87
N THR A 245 14.60 -23.95 3.85
CA THR A 245 14.41 -25.34 4.24
C THR A 245 15.22 -26.30 3.35
N PRO A 246 15.63 -27.47 3.86
CA PRO A 246 16.47 -28.40 3.11
C PRO A 246 15.84 -28.84 1.78
N LEU A 247 16.70 -29.10 0.80
CA LEU A 247 16.36 -29.86 -0.40
C LEU A 247 17.14 -31.18 -0.33
N VAL A 248 16.46 -32.26 0.03
CA VAL A 248 17.07 -33.56 0.38
C VAL A 248 17.00 -34.49 -0.81
N ALA A 249 18.14 -34.98 -1.30
CA ALA A 249 18.17 -35.98 -2.36
C ALA A 249 17.68 -37.34 -1.85
N LEU A 250 16.92 -38.08 -2.67
CA LEU A 250 16.29 -39.35 -2.30
C LEU A 250 16.72 -40.50 -3.23
N PRO A 251 17.99 -40.94 -3.18
CA PRO A 251 18.55 -41.90 -4.15
C PRO A 251 17.87 -43.28 -4.14
N GLU A 252 17.39 -43.74 -2.99
CA GLU A 252 16.66 -45.02 -2.93
C GLU A 252 15.28 -44.91 -3.62
N LEU A 253 14.64 -43.74 -3.53
CA LEU A 253 13.37 -43.50 -4.21
C LEU A 253 13.58 -43.33 -5.73
N GLU A 254 14.68 -42.69 -6.15
CA GLU A 254 15.13 -42.64 -7.55
C GLU A 254 15.20 -44.05 -8.14
N ARG A 255 15.90 -44.97 -7.45
CA ARG A 255 16.05 -46.37 -7.87
C ARG A 255 14.71 -47.10 -7.95
N ARG A 256 13.85 -46.96 -6.94
CA ARG A 256 12.55 -47.64 -6.88
C ARG A 256 11.57 -47.17 -7.96
N LEU A 257 11.62 -45.89 -8.33
CA LEU A 257 10.72 -45.29 -9.32
C LEU A 257 11.31 -45.29 -10.75
N GLY A 258 12.59 -45.62 -10.92
CA GLY A 258 13.27 -45.50 -12.21
C GLY A 258 13.44 -44.06 -12.68
N LEU A 259 13.49 -43.10 -11.75
CA LEU A 259 13.60 -41.67 -12.05
C LEU A 259 15.05 -41.18 -11.84
N PRO A 260 15.55 -40.26 -12.69
CA PRO A 260 16.96 -39.87 -12.65
C PRO A 260 17.31 -38.94 -11.48
N ARG A 261 16.34 -38.16 -10.97
CA ARG A 261 16.54 -37.20 -9.86
C ARG A 261 15.24 -37.02 -9.07
N VAL A 262 15.27 -37.33 -7.77
CA VAL A 262 14.14 -37.13 -6.86
C VAL A 262 14.63 -36.42 -5.61
N TRP A 263 13.99 -35.29 -5.30
CA TRP A 263 14.37 -34.43 -4.18
C TRP A 263 13.13 -34.08 -3.35
N LEU A 264 13.30 -34.05 -2.03
CA LEU A 264 12.29 -33.58 -1.08
C LEU A 264 12.61 -32.15 -0.67
N LYS A 265 11.64 -31.25 -0.86
CA LYS A 265 11.67 -29.92 -0.25
C LYS A 265 11.02 -30.00 1.13
N ASP A 266 11.84 -30.11 2.17
CA ASP A 266 11.37 -30.37 3.54
C ASP A 266 10.85 -29.10 4.23
N GLU A 267 9.64 -28.67 3.90
CA GLU A 267 8.96 -27.54 4.54
C GLU A 267 8.53 -27.82 6.00
N GLY A 268 8.75 -29.04 6.51
CA GLY A 268 8.54 -29.39 7.92
C GLY A 268 9.58 -28.77 8.86
N GLN A 269 10.68 -28.22 8.34
CA GLN A 269 11.72 -27.56 9.13
C GLN A 269 11.45 -26.06 9.37
N ASN A 270 10.30 -25.53 8.95
CA ASN A 270 9.91 -24.17 9.31
C ASN A 270 9.57 -24.05 10.80
N PRO A 271 9.55 -22.83 11.38
CA PRO A 271 9.36 -22.59 12.81
C PRO A 271 8.12 -23.25 13.44
N THR A 272 7.04 -23.42 12.67
CA THR A 272 5.79 -24.06 13.12
C THR A 272 5.57 -25.43 12.48
N ALA A 273 6.65 -26.10 12.06
CA ALA A 273 6.65 -27.40 11.40
C ALA A 273 5.75 -27.52 10.15
N THR A 274 5.47 -26.40 9.47
CA THR A 274 4.63 -26.38 8.27
C THR A 274 5.05 -25.29 7.29
N PHE A 275 4.81 -25.53 6.00
CA PHE A 275 4.96 -24.51 4.95
C PHE A 275 4.09 -23.27 5.18
N LYS A 276 3.02 -23.36 6.00
CA LYS A 276 2.12 -22.23 6.30
C LYS A 276 2.83 -21.09 7.03
N ALA A 277 3.97 -21.35 7.69
CA ALA A 277 4.82 -20.33 8.30
C ALA A 277 5.20 -19.22 7.30
N ARG A 278 5.49 -19.57 6.03
CA ARG A 278 5.81 -18.59 4.98
C ARG A 278 4.66 -17.63 4.69
N GLY A 279 3.47 -18.18 4.55
CA GLY A 279 2.25 -17.41 4.30
C GLY A 279 1.88 -16.54 5.50
N ALA A 280 1.97 -17.10 6.71
CA ALA A 280 1.72 -16.38 7.95
C ALA A 280 2.70 -15.21 8.12
N SER A 281 4.00 -15.43 7.91
CA SER A 281 5.02 -14.38 7.91
C SER A 281 4.66 -13.21 6.99
N ALA A 282 4.38 -13.50 5.72
CA ALA A 282 4.02 -12.47 4.75
C ALA A 282 2.71 -11.75 5.11
N ALA A 283 1.67 -12.49 5.50
CA ALA A 283 0.36 -11.93 5.82
C ALA A 283 0.40 -11.08 7.10
N VAL A 284 1.03 -11.58 8.16
CA VAL A 284 1.14 -10.87 9.45
C VAL A 284 2.02 -9.64 9.31
N SER A 285 3.12 -9.71 8.56
CA SER A 285 3.94 -8.53 8.26
C SER A 285 3.14 -7.46 7.51
N LYS A 286 2.27 -7.88 6.58
CA LYS A 286 1.36 -6.96 5.90
C LYS A 286 0.31 -6.38 6.85
N MET A 287 -0.24 -7.17 7.76
CA MET A 287 -1.15 -6.68 8.81
C MET A 287 -0.48 -5.61 9.68
N VAL A 288 0.77 -5.83 10.08
CA VAL A 288 1.57 -4.83 10.82
C VAL A 288 1.74 -3.55 10.00
N GLU A 289 2.11 -3.65 8.72
CA GLU A 289 2.22 -2.50 7.82
C GLU A 289 0.92 -1.72 7.68
N LEU A 290 -0.22 -2.41 7.65
CA LEU A 290 -1.56 -1.81 7.56
C LEU A 290 -2.10 -1.30 8.90
N GLY A 291 -1.35 -1.46 10.01
CA GLY A 291 -1.79 -1.04 11.33
C GLY A 291 -2.94 -1.87 11.93
N VAL A 292 -3.18 -3.08 11.41
CA VAL A 292 -4.16 -4.03 11.96
C VAL A 292 -3.76 -4.36 13.40
N LYS A 293 -4.76 -4.53 14.28
CA LYS A 293 -4.56 -4.89 15.70
C LYS A 293 -5.05 -6.28 16.06
N ARG A 294 -6.05 -6.76 15.33
CA ARG A 294 -6.69 -8.05 15.59
C ARG A 294 -7.11 -8.71 14.28
N CYS A 295 -6.88 -10.02 14.17
CA CYS A 295 -7.25 -10.80 13.00
C CYS A 295 -7.91 -12.13 13.40
N ILE A 296 -8.71 -12.65 12.49
CA ILE A 296 -9.49 -13.87 12.73
C ILE A 296 -9.41 -14.79 11.52
N LEU A 297 -9.24 -16.09 11.75
CA LEU A 297 -9.07 -17.06 10.67
C LEU A 297 -9.93 -18.30 10.90
N PRO A 298 -10.71 -18.75 9.89
CA PRO A 298 -11.33 -20.05 9.92
C PRO A 298 -10.28 -21.10 9.55
N THR A 299 -10.05 -22.07 10.42
CA THR A 299 -9.01 -23.09 10.20
C THR A 299 -9.35 -24.39 10.92
N ALA A 300 -8.96 -25.51 10.33
CA ALA A 300 -8.99 -26.83 10.97
C ALA A 300 -7.60 -27.48 10.97
N GLY A 301 -6.55 -26.68 10.75
CA GLY A 301 -5.21 -27.18 10.43
C GLY A 301 -4.08 -26.22 10.78
N ASN A 302 -2.87 -26.55 10.31
CA ASN A 302 -1.60 -25.89 10.63
C ASN A 302 -1.54 -24.39 10.28
N ALA A 303 -2.50 -23.87 9.50
CA ALA A 303 -2.63 -22.43 9.30
C ALA A 303 -2.98 -21.70 10.60
N GLY A 304 -3.77 -22.32 11.49
CA GLY A 304 -4.08 -21.76 12.80
C GLY A 304 -2.81 -21.59 13.64
N SER A 305 -2.04 -22.66 13.78
CA SER A 305 -0.78 -22.66 14.54
C SER A 305 0.23 -21.64 13.98
N ALA A 306 0.36 -21.58 12.64
CA ALA A 306 1.22 -20.61 11.99
C ALA A 306 0.77 -19.17 12.26
N PHE A 307 -0.51 -18.84 12.09
CA PHE A 307 -0.98 -17.48 12.39
C PHE A 307 -0.86 -17.15 13.88
N ALA A 308 -1.14 -18.09 14.78
CA ALA A 308 -0.98 -17.91 16.22
C ALA A 308 0.46 -17.54 16.61
N ALA A 309 1.45 -18.29 16.12
CA ALA A 309 2.86 -18.01 16.42
C ALA A 309 3.32 -16.63 15.90
N TYR A 310 2.97 -16.27 14.66
CA TYR A 310 3.42 -15.02 14.06
C TYR A 310 2.69 -13.79 14.60
N THR A 311 1.39 -13.91 14.89
CA THR A 311 0.63 -12.82 15.53
C THR A 311 1.10 -12.58 16.95
N ALA A 312 1.41 -13.64 17.72
CA ALA A 312 2.05 -13.52 19.02
C ALA A 312 3.40 -12.80 18.94
N ARG A 313 4.25 -13.16 17.95
CA ARG A 313 5.54 -12.49 17.70
C ARG A 313 5.37 -11.00 17.40
N ALA A 314 4.28 -10.63 16.73
CA ALA A 314 3.97 -9.26 16.31
C ALA A 314 3.16 -8.45 17.34
N GLY A 315 2.69 -9.07 18.43
CA GLY A 315 1.79 -8.43 19.40
C GLY A 315 0.39 -8.13 18.86
N LEU A 316 -0.10 -8.94 17.92
CA LEU A 316 -1.46 -8.86 17.37
C LEU A 316 -2.40 -9.82 18.12
N GLU A 317 -3.65 -9.42 18.30
CA GLU A 317 -4.69 -10.34 18.78
C GLU A 317 -5.11 -11.28 17.65
N PHE A 318 -5.10 -12.58 17.91
CA PHE A 318 -5.52 -13.59 16.93
C PHE A 318 -6.60 -14.50 17.49
N THR A 319 -7.64 -14.73 16.70
CA THR A 319 -8.66 -15.73 16.99
C THR A 319 -8.73 -16.78 15.87
N ALA A 320 -8.55 -18.05 16.22
CA ALA A 320 -8.81 -19.17 15.33
C ALA A 320 -10.23 -19.69 15.54
N VAL A 321 -11.03 -19.71 14.48
CA VAL A 321 -12.36 -20.34 14.49
C VAL A 321 -12.25 -21.72 13.88
N MET A 322 -12.52 -22.74 14.69
CA MET A 322 -12.25 -24.13 14.36
C MET A 322 -13.51 -24.99 14.44
N PRO A 323 -13.75 -25.89 13.47
CA PRO A 323 -14.72 -26.97 13.61
C PRO A 323 -14.49 -27.84 14.85
N GLU A 324 -15.55 -28.45 15.39
CA GLU A 324 -15.49 -29.35 16.55
C GLU A 324 -14.61 -30.59 16.31
N ASP A 325 -14.53 -31.05 15.06
CA ASP A 325 -13.71 -32.20 14.64
C ASP A 325 -12.24 -31.86 14.44
N THR A 326 -11.84 -30.58 14.62
CA THR A 326 -10.44 -30.17 14.54
C THR A 326 -9.60 -30.94 15.57
N PRO A 327 -8.46 -31.54 15.20
CA PRO A 327 -7.62 -32.27 16.15
C PRO A 327 -7.23 -31.41 17.37
N GLU A 328 -7.31 -32.00 18.56
CA GLU A 328 -7.03 -31.29 19.81
C GLU A 328 -5.60 -30.73 19.87
N ALA A 329 -4.63 -31.43 19.28
CA ALA A 329 -3.26 -30.95 19.19
C ALA A 329 -3.14 -29.57 18.51
N ILE A 330 -3.94 -29.32 17.47
CA ILE A 330 -3.93 -28.06 16.72
C ILE A 330 -4.58 -26.94 17.54
N ARG A 331 -5.67 -27.25 18.24
CA ARG A 331 -6.33 -26.31 19.17
C ARG A 331 -5.37 -25.86 20.26
N ARG A 332 -4.77 -26.83 20.97
CA ARG A 332 -3.82 -26.58 22.07
C ARG A 332 -2.57 -25.83 21.60
N GLU A 333 -2.08 -26.12 20.40
CA GLU A 333 -0.95 -25.39 19.83
C GLU A 333 -1.29 -23.92 19.55
N CYS A 334 -2.51 -23.61 19.08
CA CYS A 334 -2.92 -22.22 18.91
C CYS A 334 -3.03 -21.50 20.27
N GLU A 335 -3.65 -22.16 21.26
CA GLU A 335 -3.80 -21.63 22.63
C GLU A 335 -2.45 -21.39 23.31
N SER A 336 -1.45 -22.26 23.09
CA SER A 336 -0.13 -22.13 23.71
C SER A 336 0.64 -20.91 23.20
N TYR A 337 0.38 -20.47 21.96
CA TYR A 337 0.88 -19.20 21.44
C TYR A 337 0.05 -17.98 21.90
N GLY A 338 -1.04 -18.17 22.65
CA GLY A 338 -1.90 -17.10 23.15
C GLY A 338 -3.06 -16.71 22.22
N ALA A 339 -3.36 -17.52 21.21
CA ALA A 339 -4.52 -17.27 20.35
C ALA A 339 -5.83 -17.59 21.09
N GLY A 340 -6.87 -16.80 20.82
CA GLY A 340 -8.23 -17.19 21.14
C GLY A 340 -8.66 -18.36 20.24
N VAL A 341 -9.20 -19.43 20.81
CA VAL A 341 -9.77 -20.55 20.03
C VAL A 341 -11.27 -20.58 20.22
N ARG A 342 -12.01 -20.47 19.11
CA ARG A 342 -13.47 -20.58 19.09
C ARG A 342 -13.87 -21.83 18.34
N VAL A 343 -14.39 -22.81 19.07
CA VAL A 343 -14.93 -24.03 18.46
C VAL A 343 -16.37 -23.80 17.99
N VAL A 344 -16.71 -24.26 16.80
CA VAL A 344 -18.05 -24.17 16.21
C VAL A 344 -18.56 -25.56 15.81
N PRO A 345 -19.87 -25.82 15.92
CA PRO A 345 -20.47 -27.03 15.37
C PRO A 345 -20.40 -27.02 13.83
N GLY A 346 -20.25 -28.19 13.23
CA GLY A 346 -20.18 -28.35 11.77
C GLY A 346 -18.75 -28.36 11.23
N LEU A 347 -18.58 -27.94 9.97
CA LEU A 347 -17.33 -28.08 9.20
C LEU A 347 -16.65 -26.73 8.96
N LEU A 348 -15.47 -26.75 8.31
CA LEU A 348 -14.72 -25.54 7.98
C LEU A 348 -15.53 -24.44 7.27
N PRO A 349 -16.48 -24.74 6.34
CA PRO A 349 -17.36 -23.72 5.77
C PRO A 349 -18.21 -22.96 6.80
N ASP A 350 -18.63 -23.61 7.88
CA ASP A 350 -19.41 -23.00 8.97
C ASP A 350 -18.54 -22.04 9.79
N ALA A 351 -17.31 -22.45 10.11
CA ALA A 351 -16.30 -21.58 10.71
C ALA A 351 -16.03 -20.36 9.81
N ALA A 352 -15.89 -20.57 8.50
CA ALA A 352 -15.65 -19.48 7.54
C ALA A 352 -16.82 -18.51 7.43
N ARG A 353 -18.06 -18.99 7.56
CA ARG A 353 -19.25 -18.13 7.61
C ARG A 353 -19.22 -17.23 8.85
N LEU A 354 -18.95 -17.79 10.02
CA LEU A 354 -18.85 -17.01 11.25
C LEU A 354 -17.74 -15.95 11.18
N VAL A 355 -16.58 -16.30 10.63
CA VAL A 355 -15.49 -15.35 10.44
C VAL A 355 -15.89 -14.19 9.53
N ARG A 356 -16.57 -14.46 8.40
CA ARG A 356 -17.07 -13.40 7.52
C ARG A 356 -18.05 -12.46 8.20
N GLU A 357 -18.89 -12.98 9.10
CA GLU A 357 -19.82 -12.16 9.90
C GLU A 357 -19.06 -11.27 10.90
N GLN A 358 -18.02 -11.80 11.55
CA GLN A 358 -17.20 -11.06 12.52
C GLN A 358 -16.24 -10.06 11.88
N ALA A 359 -15.76 -10.29 10.66
CA ALA A 359 -14.93 -9.33 9.92
C ALA A 359 -15.63 -7.96 9.78
N ARG A 360 -16.97 -7.95 9.66
CA ARG A 360 -17.79 -6.72 9.62
C ARG A 360 -17.81 -5.93 10.93
N GLN A 361 -17.31 -6.51 12.01
CA GLN A 361 -17.26 -5.91 13.35
C GLN A 361 -15.85 -5.38 13.71
N GLY A 362 -15.02 -5.15 12.69
CA GLY A 362 -13.67 -4.58 12.83
C GLY A 362 -12.59 -5.62 13.15
N TRP A 363 -12.77 -6.86 12.71
CA TRP A 363 -11.73 -7.88 12.64
C TRP A 363 -11.18 -7.94 11.22
N TYR A 364 -9.86 -8.09 11.08
CA TYR A 364 -9.22 -8.32 9.78
C TYR A 364 -9.29 -9.79 9.38
#